data_AF-S3C5F7-F1
#
_entry.id   AF-S3C5F7-F1
#
_cell.length_a   1.000
_cell.length_b   1.000
_cell.length_c   1.000
_cell.angle_alpha   90.00
_cell.angle_beta   90.00
_cell.angle_gamma   90.00
#
_symmetry.space_group_name_H-M   'P 1'
#
loop_
_entity.id
_entity.type
_entity.pdbx_description
1 polymer ?
#
loop_
_entity_poly.entity_id
_entity_poly.type
_entity_poly.pdbx_seq_one_letter_code
_entity_poly.pdbx_strand_id
1 'polypeptide(L)'
;MPIRPVVRSSLLGRPSMLYAPSSSSHIRTFAASSQCFAQNPLISTSLPPESPNYIKYPEPPQQEKVQRETKRGHLPVPRNVFKVDRKPGQPRSDPSIIPKTDTDTFAARATPVSRSEELGEEPRSEKEAWRRRMAASRRENLQSGLAGLLDRKQTETKRSRNRSAMNFNRNRAAAMNDRERDDVRLTQSTVRDVTAKNTAVIRDPLRSERQAAMAARTAALAQTKRETRRDYLMELYQMAGKFIVDEKDLEKRVNELFHPDYFKQEGYNFGMVNAENVWDVNGRPPSVTQQMSAITRTETKLYDSRMSESDRTTKRQKLVSEALTGGKMP
;
A
#
# COMPACT_ATOMS: atom_id res chain seq x y z
N MET A 1 50.92 -18.92 3.13
CA MET A 1 50.36 -18.41 4.40
C MET A 1 48.95 -18.97 4.58
N PRO A 2 48.75 -19.92 5.50
CA PRO A 2 47.48 -20.63 5.64
C PRO A 2 46.53 -19.93 6.65
N ILE A 3 45.27 -19.81 6.25
CA ILE A 3 44.17 -19.24 7.04
C ILE A 3 43.65 -20.34 7.98
N ARG A 4 43.70 -20.08 9.29
CA ARG A 4 43.20 -20.98 10.35
C ARG A 4 41.66 -20.99 10.37
N PRO A 5 41.00 -22.15 10.45
CA PRO A 5 39.60 -22.23 10.87
C PRO A 5 39.52 -22.31 12.40
N VAL A 6 38.69 -21.43 13.00
CA VAL A 6 38.36 -21.48 14.43
C VAL A 6 37.23 -22.48 14.65
N VAL A 7 37.56 -23.57 15.32
CA VAL A 7 36.64 -24.56 15.90
C VAL A 7 35.95 -23.92 17.10
N ARG A 8 34.61 -23.89 17.12
CA ARG A 8 33.84 -23.63 18.34
C ARG A 8 33.16 -24.94 18.78
N SER A 9 33.68 -25.44 19.89
CA SER A 9 33.15 -26.51 20.72
C SER A 9 31.78 -26.13 21.30
N SER A 10 30.74 -26.90 21.01
CA SER A 10 29.48 -26.90 21.75
C SER A 10 29.51 -28.02 22.78
N LEU A 11 29.62 -27.63 24.06
CA LEU A 11 29.45 -28.53 25.19
C LEU A 11 28.40 -27.95 26.13
N LEU A 12 27.52 -28.87 26.59
CA LEU A 12 26.62 -28.77 27.75
C LEU A 12 25.38 -27.88 27.54
N GLY A 13 24.17 -28.28 27.92
CA GLY A 13 23.69 -29.46 28.61
C GLY A 13 22.18 -29.33 28.70
N ARG A 14 21.46 -30.42 28.45
CA ARG A 14 20.01 -30.51 28.67
C ARG A 14 19.75 -30.70 30.17
N PRO A 15 18.79 -29.97 30.76
CA PRO A 15 18.03 -30.51 31.87
C PRO A 15 16.61 -30.87 31.42
N SER A 16 16.28 -32.13 31.66
CA SER A 16 14.94 -32.71 31.69
C SER A 16 14.04 -31.95 32.67
N MET A 17 12.94 -31.39 32.18
CA MET A 17 11.87 -30.85 33.02
C MET A 17 10.82 -31.94 33.24
N LEU A 18 10.77 -32.45 34.47
CA LEU A 18 9.68 -33.25 34.99
C LEU A 18 8.45 -32.35 35.16
N TYR A 19 7.31 -32.86 34.71
CA TYR A 19 5.98 -32.30 34.91
C TYR A 19 5.59 -32.41 36.39
N ALA A 20 5.19 -31.30 37.00
CA ALA A 20 4.43 -31.28 38.25
C ALA A 20 3.34 -30.20 38.18
N PRO A 21 2.05 -30.54 38.38
CA PRO A 21 1.00 -29.54 38.46
C PRO A 21 0.96 -28.92 39.87
N SER A 22 1.34 -27.65 39.97
CA SER A 22 1.15 -26.85 41.19
C SER A 22 -0.10 -25.98 41.03
N SER A 23 -1.23 -26.48 41.52
CA SER A 23 -2.40 -25.67 41.87
C SER A 23 -2.04 -24.74 43.03
N SER A 24 -1.60 -23.53 42.72
CA SER A 24 -1.37 -22.47 43.71
C SER A 24 -2.61 -21.57 43.76
N SER A 25 -3.51 -21.87 44.69
CA SER A 25 -4.50 -20.94 45.21
C SER A 25 -3.77 -19.73 45.80
N HIS A 26 -3.84 -18.58 45.12
CA HIS A 26 -3.37 -17.32 45.69
C HIS A 26 -4.31 -16.88 46.82
N ILE A 27 -4.06 -17.39 48.02
CA ILE A 27 -4.50 -16.77 49.26
C ILE A 27 -3.82 -15.41 49.30
N ARG A 28 -4.60 -14.35 49.05
CA ARG A 28 -4.17 -12.97 49.31
C ARG A 28 -4.01 -12.85 50.82
N THR A 29 -2.80 -13.02 51.31
CA THR A 29 -2.42 -12.50 52.63
C THR A 29 -2.56 -10.99 52.56
N PHE A 30 -3.70 -10.50 53.07
CA PHE A 30 -3.81 -9.11 53.49
C PHE A 30 -2.74 -8.90 54.56
N ALA A 31 -1.62 -8.30 54.18
CA ALA A 31 -0.74 -7.69 55.15
C ALA A 31 -1.57 -6.57 55.79
N ALA A 32 -2.14 -6.85 56.96
CA ALA A 32 -2.66 -5.83 57.84
C ALA A 32 -1.46 -4.93 58.21
N SER A 33 -1.25 -3.88 57.42
CA SER A 33 -0.41 -2.78 57.84
C SER A 33 -1.18 -2.10 58.98
N SER A 34 -0.89 -2.50 60.21
CA SER A 34 -1.19 -1.71 61.40
C SER A 34 -0.44 -0.38 61.22
N GLN A 35 -1.11 0.60 60.62
CA GLN A 35 -0.61 1.96 60.57
C GLN A 35 -0.68 2.51 61.99
N CYS A 36 0.47 2.50 62.66
CA CYS A 36 0.67 3.25 63.89
C CYS A 36 0.29 4.71 63.60
N PHE A 37 -0.56 5.30 64.44
CA PHE A 37 -0.96 6.71 64.38
C PHE A 37 0.26 7.60 64.66
N ALA A 38 1.13 7.78 63.67
CA ALA A 38 2.25 8.71 63.76
C ALA A 38 1.72 10.13 63.55
N GLN A 39 1.52 10.85 64.66
CA GLN A 39 1.33 12.29 64.65
C GLN A 39 2.58 12.93 64.02
N ASN A 40 2.37 13.75 62.99
CA ASN A 40 3.44 14.42 62.26
C ASN A 40 4.01 15.56 63.16
N PRO A 41 5.30 15.55 63.55
CA PRO A 41 5.83 16.48 64.56
C PRO A 41 6.04 17.93 64.09
N LEU A 42 5.51 18.31 62.92
CA LEU A 42 5.77 19.60 62.26
C LEU A 42 4.67 20.65 62.45
N ILE A 43 3.60 20.33 63.15
CA ILE A 43 2.54 21.28 63.51
C ILE A 43 2.66 21.48 65.01
N SER A 44 3.15 22.64 65.47
CA SER A 44 3.35 22.93 66.90
C SER A 44 2.05 23.01 67.71
N THR A 45 0.91 22.74 67.07
CA THR A 45 -0.42 22.71 67.66
C THR A 45 -1.03 21.36 67.33
N SER A 46 -1.39 20.59 68.35
CA SER A 46 -2.17 19.36 68.18
C SER A 46 -3.44 19.68 67.38
N LEU A 47 -3.73 18.91 66.32
CA LEU A 47 -4.98 19.07 65.59
C LEU A 47 -6.15 18.89 66.58
N PRO A 48 -7.12 19.81 66.62
CA PRO A 48 -8.28 19.65 67.48
C PRO A 48 -9.16 18.50 66.98
N PRO A 49 -9.94 17.84 67.87
CA PRO A 49 -10.85 16.76 67.51
C PRO A 49 -11.95 17.18 66.53
N GLU A 50 -12.22 18.47 66.42
CA GLU A 50 -13.18 19.05 65.48
C GLU A 50 -12.67 19.06 64.02
N SER A 51 -11.35 18.89 63.80
CA SER A 51 -10.80 18.87 62.45
C SER A 51 -11.15 17.57 61.74
N PRO A 52 -11.63 17.60 60.47
CA PRO A 52 -11.86 16.37 59.70
C PRO A 52 -10.58 15.55 59.47
N ASN A 53 -9.42 16.16 59.67
CA ASN A 53 -8.12 15.52 59.56
C ASN A 53 -7.60 14.97 60.91
N TYR A 54 -8.40 15.04 61.99
CA TYR A 54 -8.03 14.52 63.31
C TYR A 54 -7.75 13.01 63.27
N ILE A 55 -8.58 12.26 62.53
CA ILE A 55 -8.35 10.86 62.18
C ILE A 55 -8.37 10.76 60.66
N LYS A 56 -7.25 10.31 60.06
CA LYS A 56 -7.15 10.15 58.60
C LYS A 56 -7.69 8.79 58.19
N TYR A 57 -8.83 8.78 57.51
CA TYR A 57 -9.35 7.60 56.86
C TYR A 57 -8.95 7.61 55.37
N PRO A 58 -8.09 6.68 54.89
CA PRO A 58 -7.72 6.65 53.49
C PRO A 58 -8.90 6.17 52.63
N GLU A 59 -9.27 6.96 51.63
CA GLU A 59 -10.27 6.58 50.63
C GLU A 59 -9.71 5.50 49.69
N PRO A 60 -10.46 4.44 49.38
CA PRO A 60 -10.05 3.49 48.35
C PRO A 60 -10.00 4.17 46.96
N PRO A 61 -9.19 3.63 46.03
CA PRO A 61 -8.99 4.26 44.73
C PRO A 61 -10.28 4.31 43.90
N GLN A 62 -10.46 5.40 43.15
CA GLN A 62 -11.54 5.59 42.15
C GLN A 62 -12.98 5.60 42.72
N GLN A 63 -13.20 6.04 43.96
CA GLN A 63 -14.57 6.14 44.54
C GLN A 63 -15.40 7.27 43.95
N GLU A 64 -14.84 8.49 43.91
CA GLU A 64 -15.55 9.68 43.47
C GLU A 64 -14.96 10.21 42.16
N LYS A 65 -15.84 10.67 41.26
CA LYS A 65 -15.45 11.37 40.03
C LYS A 65 -15.72 12.87 40.19
N VAL A 66 -14.87 13.55 40.95
CA VAL A 66 -14.92 15.01 41.07
C VAL A 66 -14.51 15.66 39.74
N GLN A 67 -15.47 16.26 39.04
CA GLN A 67 -15.23 16.99 37.79
C GLN A 67 -14.71 18.38 38.11
N ARG A 68 -13.42 18.63 37.84
CA ARG A 68 -12.82 19.96 38.04
C ARG A 68 -13.14 20.87 36.86
N GLU A 69 -13.55 22.10 37.16
CA GLU A 69 -13.79 23.12 36.14
C GLU A 69 -12.51 23.46 35.35
N THR A 70 -12.68 23.80 34.07
CA THR A 70 -11.55 24.18 33.21
C THR A 70 -11.10 25.61 33.54
N LYS A 71 -9.92 25.75 34.14
CA LYS A 71 -9.32 27.07 34.39
C LYS A 71 -8.89 27.73 33.08
N ARG A 72 -9.30 28.98 32.86
CA ARG A 72 -8.96 29.78 31.65
C ARG A 72 -7.60 30.47 31.81
N GLY A 73 -6.97 30.84 30.69
CA GLY A 73 -5.68 31.54 30.65
C GLY A 73 -4.46 30.61 30.63
N HIS A 74 -3.26 31.20 30.51
CA HIS A 74 -1.99 30.47 30.57
C HIS A 74 -0.94 31.31 31.30
N LEU A 75 0.00 30.64 31.97
CA LEU A 75 1.18 31.27 32.55
C LEU A 75 2.33 31.29 31.52
N PRO A 76 3.22 32.30 31.56
CA PRO A 76 4.38 32.33 30.67
C PRO A 76 5.29 31.13 30.95
N VAL A 77 5.69 30.42 29.89
CA VAL A 77 6.56 29.25 30.00
C VAL A 77 7.98 29.70 30.33
N PRO A 78 8.58 29.22 31.44
CA PRO A 78 9.96 29.56 31.78
C PRO A 78 10.94 29.12 30.69
N ARG A 79 11.90 29.99 30.36
CA ARG A 79 12.97 29.66 29.39
C ARG A 79 13.88 28.54 29.93
N ASN A 80 14.39 27.72 29.03
CA ASN A 80 15.36 26.69 29.39
C ASN A 80 16.77 27.29 29.45
N VAL A 81 17.31 27.42 30.67
CA VAL A 81 18.61 28.05 30.94
C VAL A 81 19.82 27.24 30.44
N PHE A 82 19.65 25.92 30.26
CA PHE A 82 20.70 24.98 29.85
C PHE A 82 20.65 24.65 28.35
N LYS A 83 19.87 25.40 27.56
CA LYS A 83 20.01 25.38 26.10
C LYS A 83 21.34 26.06 25.76
N VAL A 84 22.08 25.45 24.83
CA VAL A 84 23.27 26.07 24.26
C VAL A 84 22.79 27.04 23.19
N ASP A 85 22.77 28.33 23.50
CA ASP A 85 22.45 29.39 22.53
C ASP A 85 23.65 29.51 21.57
N ARG A 86 23.48 29.03 20.34
CA ARG A 86 24.55 28.99 19.33
C ARG A 86 24.45 30.17 18.40
N LYS A 87 25.59 30.78 18.08
CA LYS A 87 25.68 31.63 16.88
C LYS A 87 25.66 30.75 15.63
N PRO A 88 25.03 31.19 14.53
CA PRO A 88 25.06 30.42 13.28
C PRO A 88 26.51 30.23 12.82
N GLY A 89 26.90 29.00 12.52
CA GLY A 89 28.25 28.64 12.02
C GLY A 89 29.23 28.06 13.05
N GLN A 90 28.92 28.05 14.35
CA GLN A 90 29.81 27.44 15.35
C GLN A 90 29.58 25.93 15.54
N PRO A 91 30.64 25.09 15.47
CA PRO A 91 30.52 23.65 15.70
C PRO A 91 30.17 23.35 17.16
N ARG A 92 29.46 22.23 17.36
CA ARG A 92 28.93 21.83 18.68
C ARG A 92 30.02 21.53 19.72
N SER A 93 31.23 21.25 19.27
CA SER A 93 32.38 20.86 20.07
C SER A 93 33.38 22.00 20.33
N ASP A 94 32.99 23.26 20.11
CA ASP A 94 33.88 24.40 20.38
C ASP A 94 34.33 24.40 21.86
N PRO A 95 35.63 24.24 22.15
CA PRO A 95 36.14 24.15 23.52
C PRO A 95 36.04 25.48 24.28
N SER A 96 35.79 26.59 23.57
CA SER A 96 35.58 27.91 24.18
C SER A 96 34.25 28.04 24.91
N ILE A 97 33.26 27.19 24.58
CA ILE A 97 31.91 27.20 25.15
C ILE A 97 31.90 26.30 26.40
N ILE A 98 31.93 26.92 27.57
CA ILE A 98 31.72 26.18 28.83
C ILE A 98 30.23 25.92 29.01
N PRO A 99 29.81 24.65 29.10
CA PRO A 99 28.40 24.34 29.31
C PRO A 99 27.99 24.73 30.72
N LYS A 100 26.80 25.34 30.85
CA LYS A 100 26.20 25.67 32.15
C LYS A 100 25.89 24.44 33.02
N THR A 101 26.09 23.23 32.50
CA THR A 101 26.01 21.99 33.27
C THR A 101 27.12 21.85 34.28
N ASP A 102 28.29 22.45 33.99
CA ASP A 102 29.47 22.36 34.85
C ASP A 102 29.45 23.59 35.76
N THR A 103 28.57 23.54 36.77
CA THR A 103 28.13 24.70 37.56
C THR A 103 29.27 25.49 38.17
N ASP A 104 30.26 24.81 38.74
CA ASP A 104 31.37 25.46 39.46
C ASP A 104 32.30 26.20 38.49
N THR A 105 32.67 25.55 37.37
CA THR A 105 33.53 26.16 36.34
C THR A 105 32.84 27.35 35.66
N PHE A 106 31.55 27.22 35.37
CA PHE A 106 30.77 28.29 34.76
C PHE A 106 30.61 29.47 35.73
N ALA A 107 30.30 29.22 37.00
CA ALA A 107 30.16 30.25 38.02
C ALA A 107 31.48 31.01 38.24
N ALA A 108 32.60 30.29 38.38
CA ALA A 108 33.92 30.89 38.57
C ALA A 108 34.32 31.79 37.38
N ARG A 109 34.03 31.36 36.14
CA ARG A 109 34.33 32.15 34.93
C ARG A 109 33.38 33.34 34.75
N ALA A 110 32.10 33.17 35.08
CA ALA A 110 31.08 34.21 34.88
C ALA A 110 31.20 35.34 35.91
N THR A 111 31.57 35.00 37.15
CA THR A 111 31.71 35.96 38.25
C THR A 111 33.06 35.78 38.95
N PRO A 112 34.16 36.21 38.33
CA PRO A 112 35.49 36.13 38.94
C PRO A 112 35.59 37.03 40.17
N VAL A 113 36.52 36.68 41.04
CA VAL A 113 36.86 37.49 42.22
C VAL A 113 37.73 38.68 41.76
N SER A 114 37.66 39.80 42.48
CA SER A 114 38.52 40.94 42.15
C SER A 114 39.96 40.65 42.56
N ARG A 115 40.96 41.16 41.82
CA ARG A 115 42.39 40.91 42.13
C ARG A 115 42.77 41.31 43.56
N SER A 116 42.21 42.40 44.10
CA SER A 116 42.46 42.84 45.47
C SER A 116 41.83 41.90 46.51
N GLU A 117 40.67 41.33 46.23
CA GLU A 117 40.03 40.32 47.07
C GLU A 117 40.76 38.96 46.98
N GLU A 118 41.31 38.61 45.81
CA GLU A 118 42.18 37.42 45.63
C GLU A 118 43.51 37.54 46.38
N LEU A 119 44.10 38.75 46.41
CA LEU A 119 45.30 39.08 47.17
C LEU A 119 45.05 39.21 48.69
N GLY A 120 43.78 39.21 49.12
CA GLY A 120 43.40 39.34 50.53
C GLY A 120 43.51 40.77 51.10
N GLU A 121 43.58 41.80 50.26
CA GLU A 121 43.60 43.20 50.72
C GLU A 121 42.27 43.59 51.35
N GLU A 122 42.27 44.32 52.47
CA GLU A 122 41.05 44.88 53.05
C GLU A 122 40.38 45.92 52.13
N PRO A 123 39.06 46.10 52.19
CA PRO A 123 38.36 47.10 51.39
C PRO A 123 38.82 48.51 51.77
N ARG A 124 39.20 49.33 50.78
CA ARG A 124 39.72 50.69 51.01
C ARG A 124 38.63 51.70 51.41
N SER A 125 37.37 51.34 51.22
CA SER A 125 36.20 52.19 51.51
C SER A 125 34.98 51.34 51.87
N GLU A 126 34.07 51.88 52.67
CA GLU A 126 32.77 51.25 52.98
C GLU A 126 31.97 50.89 51.72
N LYS A 127 32.03 51.75 50.69
CA LYS A 127 31.39 51.49 49.39
C LYS A 127 32.00 50.29 48.66
N GLU A 128 33.28 50.03 48.88
CA GLU A 128 33.95 48.84 48.36
C GLU A 128 33.56 47.59 49.15
N ALA A 129 33.53 47.67 50.49
CA ALA A 129 33.08 46.59 51.36
C ALA A 129 31.64 46.14 51.02
N TRP A 130 30.72 47.08 50.79
CA TRP A 130 29.36 46.78 50.35
C TRP A 130 29.33 46.10 48.97
N ARG A 131 30.13 46.59 48.01
CA ARG A 131 30.25 45.98 46.67
C ARG A 131 30.79 44.55 46.75
N ARG A 132 31.80 44.29 47.59
CA ARG A 132 32.34 42.94 47.82
C ARG A 132 31.28 42.01 48.43
N ARG A 133 30.52 42.47 49.44
CA ARG A 133 29.41 41.69 50.02
C ARG A 133 28.32 41.35 48.98
N MET A 134 27.93 42.34 48.17
CA MET A 134 26.95 42.12 47.10
C MET A 134 27.48 41.18 46.02
N ALA A 135 28.77 41.25 45.68
CA ALA A 135 29.40 40.33 44.74
C ALA A 135 29.42 38.90 45.29
N ALA A 136 29.81 38.71 46.55
CA ALA A 136 29.78 37.42 47.23
C ALA A 136 28.37 36.79 47.23
N SER A 137 27.34 37.57 47.61
CA SER A 137 25.96 37.10 47.57
C SER A 137 25.50 36.71 46.16
N ARG A 138 25.87 37.48 45.11
CA ARG A 138 25.53 37.13 43.72
C ARG A 138 26.25 35.87 43.24
N ARG A 139 27.52 35.66 43.63
CA ARG A 139 28.28 34.44 43.32
C ARG A 139 27.61 33.22 43.93
N GLU A 140 27.29 33.29 45.22
CA GLU A 140 26.60 32.22 45.95
C GLU A 140 25.21 31.91 45.36
N ASN A 141 24.42 32.95 45.05
CA ASN A 141 23.11 32.79 44.42
C ASN A 141 23.18 32.19 43.01
N LEU A 142 24.20 32.56 42.23
CA LEU A 142 24.41 32.00 40.89
C LEU A 142 24.81 30.52 40.97
N GLN A 143 25.73 30.18 41.86
CA GLN A 143 26.20 28.80 42.03
C GLN A 143 25.07 27.90 42.55
N SER A 144 24.42 28.28 43.66
CA SER A 144 23.29 27.54 44.23
C SER A 144 22.09 27.47 43.27
N GLY A 145 21.82 28.56 42.55
CA GLY A 145 20.77 28.63 41.55
C GLY A 145 21.00 27.69 40.36
N LEU A 146 22.22 27.65 39.81
CA LEU A 146 22.57 26.73 38.72
C LEU A 146 22.54 25.27 39.19
N ALA A 147 23.11 24.97 40.36
CA ALA A 147 23.08 23.63 40.94
C ALA A 147 21.65 23.12 41.15
N GLY A 148 20.79 23.93 41.77
CA GLY A 148 19.39 23.58 42.01
C GLY A 148 18.57 23.43 40.73
N LEU A 149 18.78 24.29 39.72
CA LEU A 149 18.12 24.16 38.43
C LEU A 149 18.58 22.91 37.66
N LEU A 150 19.86 22.55 37.77
CA LEU A 150 20.41 21.36 37.13
C LEU A 150 19.80 20.09 37.73
N ASP A 151 19.76 19.99 39.06
CA ASP A 151 19.15 18.86 39.76
C ASP A 151 17.67 18.70 39.41
N ARG A 152 16.91 19.81 39.39
CA ARG A 152 15.50 19.80 38.92
C ARG A 152 15.37 19.25 37.50
N LYS A 153 16.23 19.68 36.58
CA LYS A 153 16.24 19.19 35.20
C LYS A 153 16.58 17.70 35.14
N GLN A 154 17.59 17.25 35.88
CA GLN A 154 18.01 15.84 35.87
C GLN A 154 16.92 14.93 36.46
N THR A 155 16.32 15.33 37.58
CA THR A 155 15.23 14.58 38.22
C THR A 155 13.99 14.50 37.34
N GLU A 156 13.58 15.61 36.70
CA GLU A 156 12.46 15.64 35.77
C GLU A 156 12.71 14.78 34.53
N THR A 157 13.87 14.93 33.89
CA THR A 157 14.22 14.14 32.70
C THR A 157 14.32 12.66 33.01
N LYS A 158 14.92 12.28 34.16
CA LYS A 158 14.98 10.89 34.63
C LYS A 158 13.58 10.32 34.87
N ARG A 159 12.70 11.06 35.58
CA ARG A 159 11.31 10.63 35.84
C ARG A 159 10.52 10.45 34.53
N SER A 160 10.62 11.40 33.62
CA SER A 160 9.94 11.35 32.32
C SER A 160 10.44 10.17 31.48
N ARG A 161 11.76 9.99 31.37
CA ARG A 161 12.38 8.87 30.65
C ARG A 161 11.98 7.52 31.25
N ASN A 162 12.03 7.38 32.57
CA ASN A 162 11.66 6.15 33.25
C ASN A 162 10.18 5.81 33.03
N ARG A 163 9.28 6.81 33.14
CA ARG A 163 7.86 6.62 32.87
C ARG A 163 7.61 6.21 31.42
N SER A 164 8.24 6.88 30.46
CA SER A 164 8.12 6.56 29.04
C SER A 164 8.64 5.16 28.73
N ALA A 165 9.82 4.80 29.24
CA ALA A 165 10.41 3.47 29.06
C ALA A 165 9.54 2.38 29.70
N MET A 166 9.02 2.60 30.91
CA MET A 166 8.13 1.65 31.59
C MET A 166 6.84 1.44 30.79
N ASN A 167 6.21 2.52 30.33
CA ASN A 167 4.98 2.44 29.53
C ASN A 167 5.25 1.74 28.19
N PHE A 168 6.34 2.09 27.52
CA PHE A 168 6.75 1.46 26.27
C PHE A 168 6.99 -0.04 26.45
N ASN A 169 7.76 -0.44 27.46
CA ASN A 169 8.06 -1.83 27.74
C ASN A 169 6.80 -2.62 28.12
N ARG A 170 5.92 -2.04 28.95
CA ARG A 170 4.63 -2.66 29.31
C ARG A 170 3.76 -2.88 28.08
N ASN A 171 3.58 -1.84 27.27
CA ASN A 171 2.74 -1.91 26.08
C ASN A 171 3.34 -2.87 25.04
N ARG A 172 4.65 -2.86 24.87
CA ARG A 172 5.35 -3.79 23.98
C ARG A 172 5.23 -5.23 24.45
N ALA A 173 5.38 -5.48 25.76
CA ALA A 173 5.22 -6.81 26.32
C ALA A 173 3.79 -7.34 26.08
N ALA A 174 2.77 -6.53 26.35
CA ALA A 174 1.38 -6.89 26.06
C ALA A 174 1.15 -7.12 24.55
N ALA A 175 1.64 -6.23 23.69
CA ALA A 175 1.39 -6.34 22.25
C ALA A 175 2.14 -7.49 21.56
N MET A 176 3.35 -7.86 22.04
CA MET A 176 4.23 -8.80 21.35
C MET A 176 4.26 -10.19 21.99
N ASN A 177 4.03 -10.31 23.30
CA ASN A 177 4.16 -11.59 24.01
C ASN A 177 2.80 -12.26 24.27
N ASP A 178 1.69 -11.53 24.14
CA ASP A 178 0.38 -12.12 24.35
C ASP A 178 0.03 -12.97 23.12
N ARG A 179 0.18 -14.30 23.29
CA ARG A 179 -0.49 -15.25 22.41
C ARG A 179 -1.99 -14.95 22.43
N GLU A 180 -2.66 -15.20 21.32
CA GLU A 180 -4.12 -15.15 21.30
C GLU A 180 -4.71 -15.97 22.44
N ARG A 181 -5.77 -15.45 23.05
CA ARG A 181 -6.45 -16.13 24.16
C ARG A 181 -6.96 -17.50 23.69
N ASP A 182 -6.86 -18.51 24.55
CA ASP A 182 -7.13 -19.89 24.14
C ASP A 182 -8.58 -20.13 23.68
N ASP A 183 -9.55 -19.41 24.25
CA ASP A 183 -10.94 -19.43 23.78
C ASP A 183 -11.05 -18.97 22.33
N VAL A 184 -10.41 -17.86 21.97
CA VAL A 184 -10.36 -17.32 20.62
C VAL A 184 -9.65 -18.30 19.69
N ARG A 185 -8.45 -18.77 20.07
CA ARG A 185 -7.66 -19.71 19.27
C ARG A 185 -8.38 -21.03 18.96
N LEU A 186 -9.16 -21.54 19.91
CA LEU A 186 -9.85 -22.84 19.78
C LEU A 186 -11.24 -22.73 19.16
N THR A 187 -11.86 -21.54 19.18
CA THR A 187 -13.20 -21.30 18.60
C THR A 187 -13.15 -20.66 17.22
N GLN A 188 -12.02 -20.08 16.81
CA GLN A 188 -11.82 -19.58 15.46
C GLN A 188 -11.97 -20.69 14.41
N SER A 189 -12.54 -20.34 13.26
CA SER A 189 -12.60 -21.24 12.11
C SER A 189 -11.21 -21.47 11.53
N THR A 190 -11.02 -22.64 10.91
CA THR A 190 -9.71 -23.00 10.35
C THR A 190 -9.54 -22.41 8.95
N VAL A 191 -8.44 -21.68 8.74
CA VAL A 191 -7.96 -21.29 7.41
C VAL A 191 -6.73 -22.12 7.09
N ARG A 192 -6.69 -22.75 5.91
CA ARG A 192 -5.53 -23.55 5.50
C ARG A 192 -4.30 -22.66 5.34
N ASP A 193 -3.16 -23.13 5.82
CA ASP A 193 -1.88 -22.44 5.71
C ASP A 193 -1.52 -22.08 4.27
N VAL A 194 -1.87 -22.94 3.30
CA VAL A 194 -1.65 -22.67 1.87
C VAL A 194 -2.36 -21.40 1.42
N THR A 195 -3.54 -21.10 1.97
CA THR A 195 -4.31 -19.89 1.62
C THR A 195 -3.85 -18.69 2.45
N ALA A 196 -3.55 -18.90 3.74
CA ALA A 196 -3.20 -17.81 4.65
C ALA A 196 -1.76 -17.31 4.50
N LYS A 197 -0.80 -18.22 4.25
CA LYS A 197 0.65 -17.93 4.32
C LYS A 197 1.31 -17.82 2.95
N ASN A 198 0.78 -18.49 1.91
CA ASN A 198 1.39 -18.44 0.57
C ASN A 198 0.95 -17.19 -0.19
N THR A 199 1.44 -16.03 0.22
CA THR A 199 1.17 -14.73 -0.44
C THR A 199 2.11 -14.45 -1.61
N ALA A 200 3.28 -15.10 -1.64
CA ALA A 200 4.26 -14.90 -2.67
C ALA A 200 3.86 -15.60 -3.98
N VAL A 201 3.70 -14.84 -5.06
CA VAL A 201 3.48 -15.38 -6.41
C VAL A 201 4.83 -15.60 -7.07
N ILE A 202 5.26 -16.86 -7.14
CA ILE A 202 6.51 -17.27 -7.77
C ILE A 202 6.31 -17.34 -9.29
N ARG A 203 7.33 -16.94 -10.06
CA ARG A 203 7.30 -17.05 -11.53
C ARG A 203 7.26 -18.52 -11.95
N ASP A 204 6.43 -18.82 -12.95
CA ASP A 204 6.33 -20.15 -13.55
C ASP A 204 7.71 -20.60 -14.07
N PRO A 205 8.23 -21.77 -13.63
CA PRO A 205 9.51 -22.28 -14.11
C PRO A 205 9.53 -22.55 -15.61
N LEU A 206 8.38 -22.86 -16.22
CA LEU A 206 8.26 -23.20 -17.65
C LEU A 206 7.84 -22.01 -18.53
N ARG A 207 8.04 -20.79 -18.03
CA ARG A 207 7.59 -19.57 -18.71
C ARG A 207 8.18 -19.42 -20.12
N SER A 208 9.49 -19.66 -20.28
CA SER A 208 10.19 -19.48 -21.56
C SER A 208 9.67 -20.44 -22.63
N GLU A 209 9.48 -21.71 -22.27
CA GLU A 209 8.97 -22.74 -23.17
C GLU A 209 7.53 -22.43 -23.61
N ARG A 210 6.67 -22.05 -22.65
CA ARG A 210 5.29 -21.64 -22.95
C ARG A 210 5.25 -20.41 -23.87
N GLN A 211 6.12 -19.44 -23.64
CA GLN A 211 6.19 -18.23 -24.47
C GLN A 211 6.60 -18.58 -25.92
N ALA A 212 7.60 -19.44 -26.10
CA ALA A 212 8.02 -19.89 -27.43
C ALA A 212 6.90 -20.65 -28.16
N ALA A 213 6.21 -21.56 -27.46
CA ALA A 213 5.07 -22.30 -28.02
C ALA A 213 3.91 -21.37 -28.42
N MET A 214 3.61 -20.36 -27.60
CA MET A 214 2.55 -19.39 -27.91
C MET A 214 2.93 -18.46 -29.07
N ALA A 215 4.21 -18.08 -29.19
CA ALA A 215 4.70 -17.30 -30.32
C ALA A 215 4.55 -18.07 -31.64
N ALA A 216 4.91 -19.36 -31.65
CA ALA A 216 4.74 -20.22 -32.82
C ALA A 216 3.27 -20.37 -33.24
N ARG A 217 2.35 -20.58 -32.27
CA ARG A 217 0.90 -20.64 -32.54
C ARG A 217 0.37 -19.33 -33.12
N THR A 218 0.80 -18.20 -32.56
CA THR A 218 0.39 -16.88 -33.04
C THR A 218 0.89 -16.62 -34.45
N ALA A 219 2.13 -17.02 -34.76
CA ALA A 219 2.69 -16.92 -36.11
C ALA A 219 1.89 -17.78 -37.11
N ALA A 220 1.54 -19.01 -36.74
CA ALA A 220 0.71 -19.88 -37.58
C ALA A 220 -0.66 -19.25 -37.89
N LEU A 221 -1.36 -18.71 -36.88
CA LEU A 221 -2.63 -18.00 -37.08
C LEU A 221 -2.48 -16.73 -37.93
N ALA A 222 -1.34 -16.05 -37.85
CA ALA A 222 -1.06 -14.89 -38.69
C ALA A 222 -0.85 -15.31 -40.16
N GLN A 223 -0.22 -16.47 -40.41
CA GLN A 223 -0.06 -17.00 -41.76
C GLN A 223 -1.38 -17.43 -42.36
N THR A 224 -2.22 -18.16 -41.63
CA THR A 224 -3.55 -18.55 -42.14
C THR A 224 -4.40 -17.32 -42.51
N LYS A 225 -4.36 -16.25 -41.71
CA LYS A 225 -5.03 -14.97 -42.04
C LYS A 225 -4.45 -14.27 -43.27
N ARG A 226 -3.16 -14.45 -43.56
CA ARG A 226 -2.53 -13.90 -44.77
C ARG A 226 -2.91 -14.71 -46.00
N GLU A 227 -2.97 -16.02 -45.87
CA GLU A 227 -3.42 -16.94 -46.92
C GLU A 227 -4.88 -16.65 -47.30
N THR A 228 -5.79 -16.56 -46.33
CA THR A 228 -7.19 -16.20 -46.63
C THR A 228 -7.32 -14.84 -47.30
N ARG A 229 -6.53 -13.83 -46.88
CA ARG A 229 -6.51 -12.53 -47.54
C ARG A 229 -6.03 -12.63 -48.99
N ARG A 230 -5.01 -13.46 -49.25
CA ARG A 230 -4.51 -13.71 -50.60
C ARG A 230 -5.58 -14.37 -51.47
N ASP A 231 -6.34 -15.31 -50.91
CA ASP A 231 -7.43 -15.98 -51.63
C ASP A 231 -8.54 -14.98 -52.03
N TYR A 232 -8.94 -14.10 -51.10
CA TYR A 232 -9.91 -13.03 -51.41
C TYR A 232 -9.40 -12.06 -52.48
N LEU A 233 -8.11 -11.72 -52.46
CA LEU A 233 -7.52 -10.86 -53.50
C LEU A 233 -7.51 -11.55 -54.87
N MET A 234 -7.26 -12.86 -54.91
CA MET A 234 -7.31 -13.65 -56.14
C MET A 234 -8.74 -13.71 -56.71
N GLU A 235 -9.73 -13.89 -55.84
CA GLU A 235 -11.14 -13.85 -56.23
C GLU A 235 -11.53 -12.48 -56.80
N LEU A 236 -11.13 -11.39 -56.13
CA LEU A 236 -11.37 -10.05 -56.62
C LEU A 236 -10.71 -9.82 -57.99
N TYR A 237 -9.48 -10.29 -58.19
CA TYR A 237 -8.77 -10.16 -59.47
C TYR A 237 -9.53 -10.81 -60.64
N GLN A 238 -10.16 -11.96 -60.43
CA GLN A 238 -10.96 -12.60 -61.48
C GLN A 238 -12.29 -11.90 -61.73
N MET A 239 -12.93 -11.43 -60.66
CA MET A 239 -14.17 -10.65 -60.79
C MET A 239 -13.92 -9.28 -61.40
N ALA A 240 -12.71 -8.73 -61.26
CA ALA A 240 -12.32 -7.45 -61.83
C ALA A 240 -12.43 -7.41 -63.36
N GLY A 241 -12.39 -8.56 -64.05
CA GLY A 241 -12.66 -8.63 -65.49
C GLY A 241 -14.09 -8.23 -65.88
N LYS A 242 -15.02 -8.18 -64.92
CA LYS A 242 -16.40 -7.70 -65.11
C LYS A 242 -16.62 -6.27 -64.63
N PHE A 243 -15.59 -5.64 -64.06
CA PHE A 243 -15.72 -4.27 -63.56
C PHE A 243 -15.68 -3.29 -64.73
N ILE A 244 -16.54 -2.28 -64.66
CA ILE A 244 -16.53 -1.15 -65.59
C ILE A 244 -15.57 -0.12 -64.99
N VAL A 245 -14.39 0.01 -65.59
CA VAL A 245 -13.34 0.93 -65.12
C VAL A 245 -13.32 2.21 -65.97
N ASP A 246 -13.45 2.06 -67.30
CA ASP A 246 -13.39 3.16 -68.26
C ASP A 246 -14.78 3.57 -68.75
N GLU A 247 -14.92 4.85 -69.14
CA GLU A 247 -16.16 5.40 -69.72
C GLU A 247 -16.58 4.65 -71.00
N LYS A 248 -15.60 4.18 -71.79
CA LYS A 248 -15.88 3.40 -73.01
C LYS A 248 -16.56 2.07 -72.71
N ASP A 249 -16.18 1.41 -71.61
CA ASP A 249 -16.79 0.15 -71.21
C ASP A 249 -18.16 0.39 -70.58
N LEU A 250 -18.34 1.54 -69.93
CA LEU A 250 -19.66 1.98 -69.46
C LEU A 250 -20.61 2.21 -70.62
N GLU A 251 -20.23 2.99 -71.64
CA GLU A 251 -21.05 3.25 -72.82
C GLU A 251 -21.45 1.96 -73.54
N LYS A 252 -20.49 1.04 -73.75
CA LYS A 252 -20.77 -0.29 -74.32
C LYS A 252 -21.80 -1.04 -73.49
N ARG A 253 -21.62 -1.11 -72.17
CA ARG A 253 -22.52 -1.86 -71.29
C ARG A 253 -23.90 -1.21 -71.19
N VAL A 254 -23.97 0.13 -71.23
CA VAL A 254 -25.23 0.87 -71.26
C VAL A 254 -25.97 0.60 -72.56
N ASN A 255 -25.30 0.67 -73.71
CA ASN A 255 -25.92 0.39 -75.00
C ASN A 255 -26.39 -1.07 -75.11
N GLU A 256 -25.66 -2.01 -74.49
CA GLU A 256 -26.05 -3.43 -74.42
C GLU A 256 -27.29 -3.64 -73.54
N LEU A 257 -27.33 -3.05 -72.33
CA LEU A 257 -28.39 -3.28 -71.35
C LEU A 257 -29.65 -2.42 -71.58
N PHE A 258 -29.51 -1.21 -72.12
CA PHE A 258 -30.60 -0.23 -72.25
C PHE A 258 -31.16 -0.11 -73.68
N HIS A 259 -30.95 -1.12 -74.54
CA HIS A 259 -31.61 -1.16 -75.85
C HIS A 259 -33.12 -1.43 -75.69
N PRO A 260 -34.03 -0.79 -76.45
CA PRO A 260 -35.50 -0.94 -76.29
C PRO A 260 -36.03 -2.37 -76.43
N ASP A 261 -35.26 -3.27 -77.04
CA ASP A 261 -35.63 -4.68 -77.21
C ASP A 261 -34.84 -5.64 -76.30
N TYR A 262 -34.04 -5.14 -75.34
CA TYR A 262 -33.20 -5.97 -74.46
C TYR A 262 -34.02 -7.06 -73.75
N PHE A 263 -35.12 -6.68 -73.07
CA PHE A 263 -35.97 -7.64 -72.36
C PHE A 263 -36.72 -8.60 -73.29
N LYS A 264 -37.03 -8.18 -74.52
CA LYS A 264 -37.66 -9.05 -75.52
C LYS A 264 -36.69 -10.12 -76.03
N GLN A 265 -35.43 -9.75 -76.27
CA GLN A 265 -34.37 -10.68 -76.69
C GLN A 265 -34.01 -11.64 -75.56
N GLU A 266 -33.85 -11.12 -74.34
CA GLU A 266 -33.51 -11.93 -73.17
C GLU A 266 -34.68 -12.85 -72.80
N GLY A 267 -35.92 -12.34 -72.79
CA GLY A 267 -37.13 -13.13 -72.58
C GLY A 267 -37.32 -14.23 -73.63
N TYR A 268 -36.94 -13.99 -74.90
CA TYR A 268 -36.96 -14.99 -75.96
C TYR A 268 -36.01 -16.15 -75.67
N ASN A 269 -34.79 -15.88 -75.18
CA ASN A 269 -33.84 -16.91 -74.75
C ASN A 269 -34.41 -17.77 -73.58
N PHE A 270 -35.27 -17.17 -72.76
CA PHE A 270 -35.97 -17.85 -71.67
C PHE A 270 -37.34 -18.45 -72.05
N GLY A 271 -37.75 -18.37 -73.32
CA GLY A 271 -38.99 -18.97 -73.83
C GLY A 271 -40.26 -18.18 -73.48
N MET A 272 -40.12 -16.90 -73.10
CA MET A 272 -41.24 -15.98 -72.89
C MET A 272 -41.45 -15.07 -74.10
N VAL A 273 -42.71 -14.85 -74.46
CA VAL A 273 -43.10 -14.00 -75.58
C VAL A 273 -43.56 -12.65 -75.02
N ASN A 274 -42.96 -11.55 -75.52
CA ASN A 274 -43.25 -10.16 -75.14
C ASN A 274 -42.91 -9.77 -73.69
N ALA A 275 -41.72 -10.12 -73.21
CA ALA A 275 -41.23 -9.59 -71.94
C ALA A 275 -40.80 -8.12 -72.07
N GLU A 276 -41.35 -7.24 -71.24
CA GLU A 276 -41.07 -5.80 -71.27
C GLU A 276 -40.25 -5.33 -70.06
N ASN A 277 -40.27 -6.10 -68.98
CA ASN A 277 -39.59 -5.75 -67.73
C ASN A 277 -38.75 -6.91 -67.16
N VAL A 278 -37.91 -6.61 -66.17
CA VAL A 278 -37.06 -7.60 -65.49
C VAL A 278 -37.84 -8.70 -64.75
N TRP A 279 -39.07 -8.42 -64.33
CA TRP A 279 -39.94 -9.36 -63.61
C TRP A 279 -40.59 -10.37 -64.57
N ASP A 280 -40.81 -9.97 -65.81
CA ASP A 280 -41.25 -10.86 -66.88
C ASP A 280 -40.10 -11.81 -67.23
N VAL A 281 -38.88 -11.29 -67.42
CA VAL A 281 -37.71 -12.12 -67.78
C VAL A 281 -37.20 -12.99 -66.63
N ASN A 282 -36.92 -12.39 -65.47
CA ASN A 282 -36.27 -13.08 -64.34
C ASN A 282 -37.25 -13.61 -63.29
N GLY A 283 -38.54 -13.27 -63.42
CA GLY A 283 -39.55 -13.58 -62.41
C GLY A 283 -39.45 -12.69 -61.17
N ARG A 284 -40.33 -12.98 -60.20
CA ARG A 284 -40.25 -12.37 -58.86
C ARG A 284 -38.90 -12.74 -58.20
N PRO A 285 -38.19 -11.78 -57.57
CA PRO A 285 -36.97 -12.04 -56.83
C PRO A 285 -37.21 -13.12 -55.78
N PRO A 286 -36.18 -13.92 -55.48
CA PRO A 286 -36.33 -15.11 -54.65
C PRO A 286 -36.86 -14.74 -53.26
N SER A 287 -38.03 -15.29 -52.91
CA SER A 287 -38.56 -15.22 -51.54
C SER A 287 -37.87 -16.26 -50.65
N VAL A 288 -37.95 -16.10 -49.32
CA VAL A 288 -37.42 -17.08 -48.36
C VAL A 288 -38.00 -18.48 -48.60
N THR A 289 -39.29 -18.56 -48.97
CA THR A 289 -39.95 -19.82 -49.33
C THR A 289 -39.31 -20.49 -50.55
N GLN A 290 -38.86 -19.69 -51.52
CA GLN A 290 -38.19 -20.18 -52.73
C GLN A 290 -36.75 -20.59 -52.45
N GLN A 291 -36.02 -19.82 -51.63
CA GLN A 291 -34.70 -20.22 -51.17
C GLN A 291 -34.76 -21.53 -50.38
N MET A 292 -35.79 -21.73 -49.56
CA MET A 292 -36.01 -23.00 -48.86
C MET A 292 -36.34 -24.13 -49.85
N SER A 293 -37.19 -23.89 -50.85
CA SER A 293 -37.47 -24.91 -51.88
C SER A 293 -36.23 -25.29 -52.68
N ALA A 294 -35.29 -24.36 -52.91
CA ALA A 294 -33.99 -24.61 -53.54
C ALA A 294 -33.13 -25.58 -52.72
N ILE A 295 -33.19 -25.46 -51.40
CA ILE A 295 -32.47 -26.32 -50.46
C ILE A 295 -33.15 -27.68 -50.37
N THR A 296 -34.49 -27.72 -50.28
CA THR A 296 -35.28 -28.96 -50.15
C THR A 296 -35.52 -29.69 -51.47
N ARG A 297 -35.05 -29.14 -52.60
CA ARG A 297 -35.21 -29.68 -53.97
C ARG A 297 -36.67 -29.85 -54.40
N THR A 298 -37.56 -29.01 -53.87
CA THR A 298 -39.00 -29.04 -54.18
C THR A 298 -39.41 -27.87 -55.11
N GLU A 299 -38.47 -27.34 -55.88
CA GLU A 299 -38.70 -26.20 -56.79
C GLU A 299 -39.45 -26.64 -58.04
N THR A 300 -40.53 -25.94 -58.37
CA THR A 300 -41.36 -26.20 -59.56
C THR A 300 -41.18 -25.14 -60.66
N LYS A 301 -40.21 -24.22 -60.52
CA LYS A 301 -39.97 -23.13 -61.48
C LYS A 301 -39.23 -23.65 -62.73
N LEU A 302 -39.73 -23.26 -63.91
CA LEU A 302 -39.13 -23.54 -65.22
C LEU A 302 -37.71 -22.95 -65.43
N TYR A 303 -37.36 -21.91 -64.68
CA TYR A 303 -36.02 -21.30 -64.73
C TYR A 303 -34.95 -22.19 -64.07
N ASP A 304 -35.24 -22.67 -62.85
CA ASP A 304 -34.37 -23.59 -62.14
C ASP A 304 -34.38 -25.00 -62.73
N SER A 305 -35.41 -25.38 -63.50
CA SER A 305 -35.46 -26.67 -64.19
C SER A 305 -34.46 -26.80 -65.34
N ARG A 306 -33.79 -25.70 -65.76
CA ARG A 306 -32.72 -25.72 -66.77
C ARG A 306 -31.31 -25.90 -66.18
N MET A 307 -31.11 -25.60 -64.88
CA MET A 307 -29.85 -25.94 -64.21
C MET A 307 -29.93 -27.41 -63.81
N SER A 308 -29.23 -28.28 -64.54
CA SER A 308 -29.20 -29.71 -64.21
C SER A 308 -28.59 -29.91 -62.81
N GLU A 309 -28.99 -30.96 -62.09
CA GLU A 309 -28.30 -31.34 -60.84
C GLU A 309 -26.78 -31.50 -61.08
N SER A 310 -26.38 -31.90 -62.29
CA SER A 310 -25.00 -31.94 -62.74
C SER A 310 -24.32 -30.56 -62.76
N ASP A 311 -24.98 -29.48 -63.17
CA ASP A 311 -24.43 -28.12 -63.18
C ASP A 311 -24.25 -27.55 -61.76
N ARG A 312 -25.20 -27.85 -60.86
CA ARG A 312 -25.13 -27.42 -59.46
C ARG A 312 -24.00 -28.16 -58.73
N THR A 313 -23.86 -29.45 -58.98
CA THR A 313 -22.81 -30.28 -58.37
C THR A 313 -21.42 -29.94 -58.91
N THR A 314 -21.26 -29.72 -60.22
CA THR A 314 -19.99 -29.28 -60.81
C THR A 314 -19.53 -27.92 -60.28
N LYS A 315 -20.44 -26.94 -60.16
CA LYS A 315 -20.13 -25.65 -59.51
C LYS A 315 -19.66 -25.82 -58.07
N ARG A 316 -20.32 -26.68 -57.28
CA ARG A 316 -19.91 -26.97 -55.88
C ARG A 316 -18.56 -27.70 -55.82
N GLN A 317 -18.35 -28.68 -56.68
CA GLN A 317 -17.06 -29.40 -56.77
C GLN A 317 -15.93 -28.45 -57.16
N LYS A 318 -16.17 -27.53 -58.10
CA LYS A 318 -15.25 -26.45 -58.45
C LYS A 318 -14.94 -25.59 -57.22
N LEU A 319 -15.95 -25.06 -56.52
CA LEU A 319 -15.74 -24.24 -55.30
C LEU A 319 -14.95 -24.98 -54.20
N VAL A 320 -15.26 -26.26 -53.96
CA VAL A 320 -14.53 -27.07 -52.99
C VAL A 320 -13.08 -27.28 -53.42
N SER A 321 -12.86 -27.57 -54.70
CA SER A 321 -11.52 -27.75 -55.25
C SER A 321 -10.71 -26.47 -55.11
N GLU A 322 -11.27 -25.33 -55.51
CA GLU A 322 -10.63 -24.01 -55.42
C GLU A 322 -10.28 -23.61 -53.97
N ALA A 323 -11.18 -23.88 -53.02
CA ALA A 323 -10.94 -23.63 -51.61
C ALA A 323 -9.84 -24.52 -51.02
N LEU A 324 -9.68 -25.74 -51.52
CA LEU A 324 -8.63 -26.66 -51.08
C LEU A 324 -7.28 -26.38 -51.76
N THR A 325 -7.27 -25.95 -53.02
CA THR A 325 -6.05 -25.72 -53.79
C THR A 325 -5.51 -24.29 -53.67
N GLY A 326 -6.26 -23.35 -53.09
CA GLY A 326 -5.82 -21.96 -52.89
C GLY A 326 -5.71 -21.15 -54.18
N GLY A 327 -6.44 -21.56 -55.22
CA GLY A 327 -6.41 -20.96 -56.55
C GLY A 327 -7.72 -21.22 -57.28
N LYS A 328 -8.17 -20.27 -58.10
CA LYS A 328 -9.41 -20.45 -58.86
C LYS A 328 -9.13 -21.17 -60.17
N MET A 329 -10.01 -22.07 -60.54
CA MET A 329 -9.90 -22.79 -61.81
C MET A 329 -10.66 -22.01 -62.89
N PRO A 330 -10.15 -21.93 -64.13
CA PRO A 330 -10.88 -21.32 -65.24
C PRO A 330 -12.24 -21.99 -65.48
#